data_AF-A0AA37BQG8-F1
#
_entry.id   AF-A0AA37BQG8-F1
#
_cell.length_a   1.000
_cell.length_b   1.000
_cell.length_c   1.000
_cell.angle_alpha   90.00
_cell.angle_beta   90.00
_cell.angle_gamma   90.00
#
_symmetry.space_group_name_H-M   'P 1'
#
loop_
_entity.id
_entity.type
_entity.pdbx_description
1 polymer ?
#
loop_
_entity_poly.entity_id
_entity_poly.type
_entity_poly.pdbx_seq_one_letter_code
_entity_poly.pdbx_strand_id
1 'polypeptide(L)'
;MNRKTMIAIVALVATLLPAVAVADVMVQGFVNGNSQAVPDAFYVQPGSNYMQAHSAAGFTWMSKSVSESEILGNITLGFMTNETIYEVNVLDVNFSSGASGDFNITVTVPSGVSGTVAFPEDTAMWVSNEPFTLSYSGIHFASGSTTYEFNLASPGTTSEVFDNVNHSTHLYIAFVVGAGPADESYSFLVTMSLLSS
;
A
#
# COMPACT_ATOMS: atom_id res chain seq x y z
N MET A 1 -49.60 30.15 26.56
CA MET A 1 -48.83 30.06 25.30
C MET A 1 -49.57 29.17 24.32
N ASN A 2 -49.91 29.68 23.12
CA ASN A 2 -50.62 28.91 22.10
C ASN A 2 -49.70 27.79 21.55
N ARG A 3 -50.18 26.54 21.50
CA ARG A 3 -49.40 25.38 21.02
C ARG A 3 -48.75 25.61 19.65
N LYS A 4 -49.39 26.40 18.78
CA LYS A 4 -48.86 26.81 17.47
C LYS A 4 -47.58 27.65 17.58
N THR A 5 -47.50 28.55 18.56
CA THR A 5 -46.32 29.39 18.80
C THR A 5 -45.16 28.60 19.39
N MET A 6 -45.46 27.57 20.20
CA MET A 6 -44.44 26.70 20.79
C MET A 6 -43.74 25.83 19.73
N ILE A 7 -44.50 25.29 18.76
CA ILE A 7 -43.94 24.47 17.67
C ILE A 7 -43.06 25.31 16.73
N ALA A 8 -43.46 26.55 16.45
CA ALA A 8 -42.66 27.46 15.62
C ALA A 8 -41.31 27.82 16.26
N ILE A 9 -41.28 27.98 17.60
CA ILE A 9 -40.03 28.25 18.34
C ILE A 9 -39.12 27.02 18.35
N VAL A 10 -39.66 25.82 18.54
CA VAL A 10 -38.86 24.57 18.52
C VAL A 10 -38.27 24.31 17.12
N ALA A 11 -39.03 24.56 16.06
CA ALA A 11 -38.53 24.43 14.68
C ALA A 11 -37.41 25.44 14.37
N LEU A 12 -37.54 26.68 14.85
CA LEU A 12 -36.51 27.71 14.69
C LEU A 12 -35.21 27.35 15.45
N VAL A 13 -35.34 26.82 16.67
CA VAL A 13 -34.19 26.37 17.48
C VAL A 13 -33.50 25.17 16.83
N ALA A 14 -34.26 24.24 16.23
CA ALA A 14 -33.69 23.10 15.50
C ALA A 14 -32.92 23.50 14.23
N THR A 15 -33.32 24.59 13.55
CA THR A 15 -32.58 25.15 12.40
C THR A 15 -31.37 26.00 12.79
N LEU A 16 -31.32 26.45 14.06
CA LEU A 16 -30.23 27.29 14.58
C LEU A 16 -29.19 26.50 15.36
N LEU A 17 -29.42 25.21 15.63
CA LEU A 17 -28.34 24.32 16.02
C LEU A 17 -27.36 24.29 14.84
N PRO A 18 -26.14 24.84 14.98
CA PRO A 18 -25.09 24.48 14.05
C PRO A 18 -25.06 22.96 14.13
N ALA A 19 -25.29 22.29 13.01
CA ALA A 19 -24.91 20.91 12.89
C ALA A 19 -23.49 20.88 13.45
N VAL A 20 -23.29 20.21 14.57
CA VAL A 20 -21.98 19.72 14.90
C VAL A 20 -21.75 18.69 13.81
N ALA A 21 -21.35 19.18 12.63
CA ALA A 21 -20.49 18.45 11.76
C ALA A 21 -19.45 17.95 12.74
N VAL A 22 -19.49 16.64 12.97
CA VAL A 22 -18.39 15.95 13.58
C VAL A 22 -17.24 16.32 12.66
N ALA A 23 -16.52 17.38 13.05
CA ALA A 23 -15.18 17.58 12.61
C ALA A 23 -14.50 16.37 13.21
N ASP A 24 -14.52 15.27 12.45
CA ASP A 24 -13.47 14.31 12.59
C ASP A 24 -12.22 15.17 12.46
N VAL A 25 -11.52 15.30 13.59
CA VAL A 25 -10.24 15.96 13.59
C VAL A 25 -9.42 15.03 12.74
N MET A 26 -9.40 15.32 11.44
CA MET A 26 -8.45 14.73 10.53
C MET A 26 -7.13 15.28 11.03
N VAL A 27 -6.55 14.56 12.00
CA VAL A 27 -5.15 14.65 12.30
C VAL A 27 -4.51 14.18 11.00
N GLN A 28 -4.29 15.12 10.08
CA GLN A 28 -3.27 14.97 9.06
C GLN A 28 -1.96 14.89 9.84
N GLY A 29 -1.69 13.69 10.35
CA GLY A 29 -0.34 13.26 10.60
C GLY A 29 0.32 13.37 9.23
N PHE A 30 1.17 14.38 9.07
CA PHE A 30 2.16 14.37 8.02
C PHE A 30 3.02 13.14 8.28
N VAL A 31 2.71 12.03 7.61
CA VAL A 31 3.61 10.91 7.55
C VAL A 31 4.72 11.36 6.60
N ASN A 32 5.82 11.83 7.19
CA ASN A 32 7.08 12.00 6.47
C ASN A 32 7.54 10.60 6.01
N GLY A 33 6.98 10.14 4.90
CA GLY A 33 7.57 9.05 4.14
C GLY A 33 8.89 9.58 3.59
N ASN A 34 9.99 9.31 4.29
CA ASN A 34 11.30 9.72 3.82
C ASN A 34 11.61 8.94 2.54
N SER A 35 11.72 9.63 1.40
CA SER A 35 12.33 9.05 0.19
C SER A 35 13.77 8.63 0.55
N GLN A 36 14.11 7.38 0.29
CA GLN A 36 15.46 6.87 0.53
C GLN A 36 16.08 6.50 -0.82
N ALA A 37 17.21 7.14 -1.11
CA ALA A 37 18.03 6.82 -2.27
C ALA A 37 18.98 5.68 -1.90
N VAL A 38 19.01 4.66 -2.74
CA VAL A 38 20.06 3.66 -2.75
C VAL A 38 21.18 4.20 -3.66
N PRO A 39 22.48 3.95 -3.42
CA PRO A 39 23.55 4.53 -4.23
C PRO A 39 23.31 4.32 -5.74
N ASP A 40 22.95 5.41 -6.42
CA ASP A 40 22.78 5.63 -7.86
C ASP A 40 21.85 4.71 -8.70
N ALA A 41 21.27 3.63 -8.18
CA ALA A 41 20.43 2.71 -8.98
C ALA A 41 18.93 3.07 -9.04
N PHE A 42 18.29 3.30 -7.89
CA PHE A 42 16.88 3.67 -7.78
C PHE A 42 16.53 4.33 -6.43
N TYR A 43 15.34 4.88 -6.34
CA TYR A 43 14.74 5.36 -5.09
C TYR A 43 13.28 4.92 -4.97
N VAL A 44 12.81 4.77 -3.73
CA VAL A 44 11.42 4.45 -3.42
C VAL A 44 10.75 5.67 -2.81
N GLN A 45 9.52 5.94 -3.20
CA GLN A 45 8.72 7.04 -2.67
C GLN A 45 7.27 6.62 -2.41
N PRO A 46 6.53 7.35 -1.55
CA PRO A 46 5.09 7.22 -1.46
C PRO A 46 4.43 7.41 -2.84
N GLY A 47 3.58 6.47 -3.22
CA GLY A 47 2.79 6.56 -4.44
C GLY A 47 1.53 7.40 -4.24
N SER A 48 0.78 7.57 -5.33
CA SER A 48 -0.42 8.44 -5.37
C SER A 48 -1.48 8.13 -4.30
N ASN A 49 -1.61 6.86 -3.88
CA ASN A 49 -2.62 6.45 -2.88
C ASN A 49 -2.01 6.07 -1.53
N TYR A 50 -0.72 6.34 -1.29
CA TYR A 50 -0.05 5.98 -0.02
C TYR A 50 -0.85 6.46 1.21
N MET A 51 -1.32 7.71 1.19
CA MET A 51 -2.06 8.29 2.31
C MET A 51 -3.39 7.59 2.57
N GLN A 52 -4.09 7.21 1.50
CA GLN A 52 -5.33 6.44 1.61
C GLN A 52 -5.05 5.08 2.23
N ALA A 53 -4.10 4.33 1.67
CA ALA A 53 -3.70 3.01 2.16
C ALA A 53 -3.24 3.05 3.62
N HIS A 54 -2.49 4.08 4.02
CA HIS A 54 -2.06 4.26 5.40
C HIS A 54 -3.25 4.44 6.35
N SER A 55 -4.22 5.28 5.97
CA SER A 55 -5.37 5.60 6.81
C SER A 55 -6.47 4.53 6.83
N ALA A 56 -6.70 3.85 5.70
CA ALA A 56 -7.80 2.92 5.51
C ALA A 56 -7.39 1.47 5.77
N ALA A 57 -6.21 1.08 5.29
CA ALA A 57 -5.70 -0.29 5.38
C ALA A 57 -4.57 -0.46 6.41
N GLY A 58 -4.24 0.58 7.17
CA GLY A 58 -3.12 0.54 8.13
C GLY A 58 -1.78 0.29 7.46
N PHE A 59 -1.65 0.58 6.15
CA PHE A 59 -0.42 0.36 5.40
C PHE A 59 0.72 1.16 6.04
N THR A 60 1.81 0.49 6.39
CA THR A 60 3.03 1.18 6.78
C THR A 60 4.22 0.59 6.06
N TRP A 61 5.11 1.48 5.64
CA TRP A 61 6.36 1.15 4.99
C TRP A 61 7.49 1.77 5.81
N MET A 62 8.39 0.92 6.30
CA MET A 62 9.59 1.36 6.99
C MET A 62 10.82 0.98 6.17
N SER A 63 11.43 1.96 5.52
CA SER A 63 12.69 1.79 4.82
C SER A 63 13.77 1.29 5.77
N LYS A 64 14.53 0.25 5.39
CA LYS A 64 15.67 -0.23 6.18
C LYS A 64 16.97 0.31 5.57
N SER A 65 17.75 1.05 6.35
CA SER A 65 18.96 1.72 5.87
C SER A 65 20.11 0.75 5.53
N VAL A 66 20.67 0.92 4.32
CA VAL A 66 22.00 0.52 3.80
C VAL A 66 22.58 -0.83 4.24
N SER A 67 22.39 -1.82 3.38
CA SER A 67 23.39 -2.85 3.10
C SER A 67 23.52 -2.99 1.58
N GLU A 68 24.60 -3.61 1.10
CA GLU A 68 24.84 -3.89 -0.33
C GLU A 68 23.72 -4.71 -1.00
N SER A 69 22.85 -5.33 -0.20
CA SER A 69 21.52 -5.82 -0.61
C SER A 69 20.46 -4.78 -0.23
N GLU A 70 19.72 -4.27 -1.22
CA GLU A 70 18.96 -3.02 -1.17
C GLU A 70 17.53 -3.29 -0.65
N ILE A 71 17.31 -3.14 0.65
CA ILE A 71 16.05 -3.52 1.29
C ILE A 71 15.03 -2.39 1.13
N LEU A 72 13.96 -2.59 0.33
CA LEU A 72 12.82 -1.65 0.27
C LEU A 72 12.30 -1.39 1.68
N GLY A 73 12.22 -2.42 2.52
CA GLY A 73 11.91 -2.29 3.94
C GLY A 73 11.04 -3.42 4.44
N ASN A 74 10.59 -3.27 5.69
CA ASN A 74 9.43 -4.02 6.17
C ASN A 74 8.17 -3.27 5.73
N ILE A 75 7.25 -4.00 5.11
CA ILE A 75 5.89 -3.54 4.83
C ILE A 75 4.96 -4.21 5.83
N THR A 76 4.04 -3.43 6.39
CA THR A 76 2.97 -3.94 7.26
C THR A 76 1.62 -3.59 6.64
N LEU A 77 0.72 -4.55 6.65
CA LEU A 77 -0.65 -4.40 6.16
C LEU A 77 -1.63 -4.65 7.31
N GLY A 78 -2.63 -3.77 7.44
CA GLY A 78 -3.85 -4.08 8.16
C GLY A 78 -4.83 -4.83 7.26
N PHE A 79 -5.79 -5.50 7.87
CA PHE A 79 -6.83 -6.26 7.16
C PHE A 79 -8.16 -6.18 7.92
N MET A 80 -9.24 -6.56 7.22
CA MET A 80 -10.58 -6.60 7.75
C MET A 80 -11.15 -8.02 7.70
N THR A 81 -12.02 -8.36 8.65
CA THR A 81 -12.60 -9.70 8.78
C THR A 81 -13.58 -10.10 7.70
N ASN A 82 -14.19 -9.11 7.05
CA ASN A 82 -15.39 -9.31 6.24
C ASN A 82 -15.30 -8.62 4.87
N GLU A 83 -14.14 -8.05 4.53
CA GLU A 83 -13.97 -7.27 3.32
C GLU A 83 -12.54 -7.41 2.80
N THR A 84 -12.44 -7.65 1.49
CA THR A 84 -11.17 -7.59 0.76
C THR A 84 -10.85 -6.14 0.45
N ILE A 85 -9.65 -5.70 0.80
CA ILE A 85 -9.18 -4.34 0.58
C ILE A 85 -8.31 -4.33 -0.68
N TYR A 86 -8.49 -3.33 -1.52
CA TYR A 86 -7.68 -3.11 -2.71
C TYR A 86 -6.99 -1.77 -2.61
N GLU A 87 -5.67 -1.76 -2.60
CA GLU A 87 -4.85 -0.55 -2.54
C GLU A 87 -3.91 -0.52 -3.74
N VAL A 88 -4.03 0.47 -4.61
CA VAL A 88 -3.25 0.56 -5.85
C VAL A 88 -2.27 1.72 -5.82
N ASN A 89 -1.11 1.60 -6.47
CA ASN A 89 -0.11 2.67 -6.59
C ASN A 89 0.25 3.28 -5.21
N VAL A 90 0.50 2.39 -4.25
CA VAL A 90 0.79 2.75 -2.85
C VAL A 90 2.25 3.16 -2.70
N LEU A 91 3.15 2.50 -3.40
CA LEU A 91 4.57 2.85 -3.48
C LEU A 91 5.01 2.90 -4.94
N ASP A 92 5.91 3.82 -5.22
CA ASP A 92 6.56 3.94 -6.52
C ASP A 92 8.07 3.67 -6.38
N VAL A 93 8.61 2.88 -7.29
CA VAL A 93 10.05 2.63 -7.44
C VAL A 93 10.51 3.31 -8.73
N ASN A 94 11.47 4.22 -8.61
CA ASN A 94 11.95 5.03 -9.71
C ASN A 94 13.44 4.80 -9.91
N PHE A 95 13.85 4.52 -11.13
CA PHE A 95 15.24 4.23 -11.46
C PHE A 95 15.99 5.49 -11.85
N SER A 96 17.26 5.58 -11.45
CA SER A 96 18.14 6.71 -11.75
C SER A 96 19.28 6.34 -12.70
N SER A 97 19.57 5.05 -12.89
CA SER A 97 20.65 4.58 -13.76
C SER A 97 20.39 4.87 -15.24
N GLY A 98 21.36 5.50 -15.91
CA GLY A 98 21.34 5.71 -17.36
C GLY A 98 21.52 4.43 -18.19
N ALA A 99 22.09 3.38 -17.61
CA ALA A 99 22.29 2.09 -18.26
C ALA A 99 21.14 1.14 -17.96
N SER A 100 20.74 0.35 -18.97
CA SER A 100 19.80 -0.76 -18.79
C SER A 100 20.44 -1.90 -18.03
N GLY A 101 19.68 -2.51 -17.12
CA GLY A 101 20.03 -3.75 -16.43
C GLY A 101 18.79 -4.49 -15.96
N ASP A 102 18.98 -5.69 -15.42
CA ASP A 102 17.87 -6.47 -14.89
C ASP A 102 17.66 -6.10 -13.41
N PHE A 103 16.40 -6.07 -12.98
CA PHE A 103 16.03 -5.67 -11.62
C PHE A 103 15.26 -6.78 -10.94
N ASN A 104 15.80 -7.28 -9.83
CA ASN A 104 15.17 -8.34 -9.06
C ASN A 104 14.42 -7.77 -7.86
N ILE A 105 13.19 -8.24 -7.65
CA ILE A 105 12.40 -7.99 -6.45
C ILE A 105 12.19 -9.32 -5.76
N THR A 106 12.54 -9.39 -4.48
CA THR A 106 12.35 -10.54 -3.63
C THR A 106 11.44 -10.17 -2.46
N VAL A 107 10.40 -10.99 -2.25
CA VAL A 107 9.45 -10.86 -1.16
C VAL A 107 9.64 -12.05 -0.23
N THR A 108 9.90 -11.77 1.04
CA THR A 108 10.01 -12.79 2.10
C THR A 108 8.86 -12.63 3.08
N VAL A 109 7.98 -13.62 3.07
CA VAL A 109 6.80 -13.73 3.94
C VAL A 109 7.18 -14.62 5.13
N PRO A 110 7.16 -14.10 6.38
CA PRO A 110 7.52 -14.89 7.54
C PRO A 110 6.46 -15.96 7.84
N SER A 111 6.86 -17.04 8.51
CA SER A 111 5.90 -17.99 9.08
C SER A 111 5.23 -17.40 10.32
N GLY A 112 3.90 -17.49 10.41
CA GLY A 112 3.16 -17.13 11.62
C GLY A 112 3.56 -17.99 12.84
N VAL A 113 3.18 -17.52 14.04
CA VAL A 113 3.59 -18.09 15.34
C VAL A 113 3.22 -19.58 15.51
N SER A 114 2.29 -20.10 14.70
CA SER A 114 1.85 -21.51 14.71
C SER A 114 2.11 -22.27 13.40
N GLY A 115 2.97 -21.76 12.50
CA GLY A 115 3.18 -22.35 11.17
C GLY A 115 1.98 -22.20 10.23
N THR A 116 1.04 -21.33 10.59
CA THR A 116 -0.17 -20.98 9.83
C THR A 116 0.09 -19.88 8.81
N VAL A 117 -0.90 -19.71 7.91
CA VAL A 117 -1.04 -18.67 6.89
C VAL A 117 -0.56 -17.31 7.44
N ALA A 118 0.31 -16.62 6.72
CA ALA A 118 0.97 -15.40 7.19
C ALA A 118 0.10 -14.14 7.04
N PHE A 119 -0.85 -14.18 6.11
CA PHE A 119 -1.84 -13.13 5.83
C PHE A 119 -3.18 -13.81 5.50
N PRO A 120 -4.32 -13.10 5.49
CA PRO A 120 -5.57 -13.66 4.99
C PRO A 120 -5.42 -14.33 3.61
N GLU A 121 -6.26 -15.34 3.34
CA GLU A 121 -6.34 -15.98 2.02
C GLU A 121 -6.57 -14.92 0.93
N ASP A 122 -6.03 -15.13 -0.28
CA ASP A 122 -6.06 -14.16 -1.40
C ASP A 122 -5.31 -12.83 -1.17
N THR A 123 -4.51 -12.71 -0.11
CA THR A 123 -3.62 -11.55 0.06
C THR A 123 -2.42 -11.65 -0.87
N ALA A 124 -2.20 -10.62 -1.69
CA ALA A 124 -1.12 -10.55 -2.66
C ALA A 124 -0.56 -9.12 -2.80
N MET A 125 0.76 -9.05 -3.03
CA MET A 125 1.42 -7.85 -3.50
C MET A 125 1.59 -7.94 -5.02
N TRP A 126 1.29 -6.85 -5.71
CA TRP A 126 1.44 -6.71 -7.15
C TRP A 126 2.48 -5.66 -7.46
N VAL A 127 3.34 -5.93 -8.45
CA VAL A 127 4.29 -4.95 -8.98
C VAL A 127 4.13 -4.87 -10.49
N SER A 128 4.03 -3.66 -11.03
CA SER A 128 3.85 -3.44 -12.46
C SER A 128 4.70 -2.28 -12.96
N ASN A 129 5.11 -2.32 -14.24
CA ASN A 129 5.76 -1.20 -14.90
C ASN A 129 4.79 -0.12 -15.41
N GLU A 130 3.50 -0.30 -15.18
CA GLU A 130 2.45 0.67 -15.49
C GLU A 130 1.56 0.90 -14.26
N PRO A 131 0.96 2.10 -14.10
CA PRO A 131 0.06 2.36 -12.99
C PRO A 131 -1.14 1.41 -12.99
N PHE A 132 -1.48 0.91 -11.82
CA PHE A 132 -2.69 0.13 -11.62
C PHE A 132 -3.91 1.04 -11.59
N THR A 133 -5.06 0.48 -11.96
CA THR A 133 -6.37 1.12 -11.81
C THR A 133 -7.28 0.26 -10.96
N LEU A 134 -8.17 0.88 -10.18
CA LEU A 134 -9.21 0.16 -9.46
C LEU A 134 -10.47 0.07 -10.31
N SER A 135 -11.06 -1.12 -10.34
CA SER A 135 -12.35 -1.42 -10.94
C SER A 135 -13.27 -2.03 -9.89
N TYR A 136 -14.56 -2.14 -10.19
CA TYR A 136 -15.52 -2.81 -9.30
C TYR A 136 -15.15 -4.28 -9.00
N SER A 137 -14.40 -4.93 -9.90
CA SER A 137 -13.93 -6.31 -9.74
C SER A 137 -12.53 -6.44 -9.13
N GLY A 138 -11.92 -5.35 -8.68
CA GLY A 138 -10.58 -5.33 -8.09
C GLY A 138 -9.54 -4.58 -8.93
N ILE A 139 -8.27 -4.97 -8.78
CA ILE A 139 -7.14 -4.35 -9.48
C ILE A 139 -7.21 -4.66 -10.97
N HIS A 140 -7.04 -3.63 -11.79
CA HIS A 140 -6.99 -3.71 -13.23
C HIS A 140 -5.62 -3.27 -13.76
N PHE A 141 -5.07 -4.09 -14.66
CA PHE A 141 -3.72 -3.95 -15.21
C PHE A 141 -3.75 -3.27 -16.58
N ALA A 142 -2.79 -2.39 -16.85
CA ALA A 142 -2.66 -1.79 -18.17
C ALA A 142 -2.30 -2.85 -19.22
N SER A 143 -2.86 -2.73 -20.42
CA SER A 143 -2.54 -3.64 -21.52
C SER A 143 -1.07 -3.50 -21.92
N GLY A 144 -0.36 -4.62 -22.02
CA GLY A 144 1.07 -4.63 -22.35
C GLY A 144 1.99 -4.34 -21.17
N SER A 145 1.45 -4.19 -19.96
CA SER A 145 2.27 -4.08 -18.74
C SER A 145 2.95 -5.42 -18.41
N THR A 146 4.19 -5.33 -17.94
CA THR A 146 4.87 -6.41 -17.23
C THR A 146 4.43 -6.32 -15.78
N THR A 147 3.78 -7.37 -15.29
CA THR A 147 3.21 -7.41 -13.95
C THR A 147 3.54 -8.73 -13.28
N TYR A 148 3.93 -8.66 -12.00
CA TYR A 148 4.18 -9.83 -11.15
C TYR A 148 3.30 -9.82 -9.90
N GLU A 149 2.93 -11.01 -9.47
CA GLU A 149 2.16 -11.28 -8.26
C GLU A 149 3.05 -11.98 -7.23
N PHE A 150 3.04 -11.50 -6.00
CA PHE A 150 3.65 -12.13 -4.85
C PHE A 150 2.56 -12.53 -3.86
N ASN A 151 2.28 -13.84 -3.77
CA ASN A 151 1.35 -14.37 -2.78
C ASN A 151 1.88 -14.15 -1.37
N LEU A 152 1.09 -13.46 -0.53
CA LEU A 152 1.44 -13.16 0.86
C LEU A 152 0.76 -14.10 1.85
N ALA A 153 -0.26 -14.85 1.44
CA ALA A 153 -0.93 -15.80 2.33
C ALA A 153 0.02 -16.93 2.78
N SER A 154 0.93 -17.37 1.91
CA SER A 154 1.84 -18.47 2.24
C SER A 154 3.21 -17.99 2.71
N PRO A 155 3.75 -18.49 3.84
CA PRO A 155 5.13 -18.25 4.22
C PRO A 155 6.10 -18.73 3.14
N GLY A 156 7.17 -17.98 2.91
CA GLY A 156 8.15 -18.33 1.88
C GLY A 156 8.97 -17.14 1.41
N THR A 157 9.80 -17.39 0.39
CA THR A 157 10.52 -16.35 -0.33
C THR A 157 10.31 -16.56 -1.81
N THR A 158 9.87 -15.50 -2.48
CA THR A 158 9.58 -15.47 -3.91
C THR A 158 10.30 -14.30 -4.54
N SER A 159 10.77 -14.47 -5.77
CA SER A 159 11.58 -13.48 -6.48
C SER A 159 11.16 -13.41 -7.94
N GLU A 160 11.09 -12.19 -8.46
CA GLU A 160 10.75 -11.91 -9.85
C GLU A 160 11.69 -10.86 -10.42
N VAL A 161 11.95 -10.95 -11.73
CA VAL A 161 12.92 -10.11 -12.44
C VAL A 161 12.22 -9.28 -13.49
N PHE A 162 12.45 -7.96 -13.45
CA PHE A 162 12.13 -7.05 -14.54
C PHE A 162 13.37 -6.87 -15.40
N ASP A 163 13.27 -7.23 -16.68
CA ASP A 163 14.38 -7.10 -17.63
C ASP A 163 14.48 -5.66 -18.18
N ASN A 164 15.69 -5.25 -18.55
CA ASN A 164 15.95 -4.00 -19.29
C ASN A 164 15.40 -2.72 -18.59
N VAL A 165 15.54 -2.67 -17.27
CA VAL A 165 15.18 -1.52 -16.44
C VAL A 165 16.24 -0.41 -16.57
N ASN A 166 15.79 0.84 -16.73
CA ASN A 166 16.65 2.03 -16.87
C ASN A 166 15.96 3.27 -16.27
N HIS A 167 16.58 4.44 -16.37
CA HIS A 167 16.07 5.71 -15.82
C HIS A 167 14.67 6.15 -16.29
N SER A 168 14.10 5.53 -17.34
CA SER A 168 12.73 5.78 -17.80
C SER A 168 11.72 4.77 -17.24
N THR A 169 12.20 3.73 -16.56
CA THR A 169 11.36 2.72 -15.92
C THR A 169 10.82 3.26 -14.60
N HIS A 170 9.53 3.02 -14.39
CA HIS A 170 8.82 3.26 -13.15
C HIS A 170 8.09 1.98 -12.78
N LEU A 171 8.20 1.54 -11.53
CA LEU A 171 7.42 0.42 -11.03
C LEU A 171 6.45 0.92 -9.96
N TYR A 172 5.23 0.40 -10.03
CA TYR A 172 4.13 0.70 -9.13
C TYR A 172 3.87 -0.53 -8.28
N ILE A 173 3.55 -0.32 -7.00
CA ILE A 173 3.21 -1.40 -6.07
C ILE A 173 1.74 -1.26 -5.66
N ALA A 174 1.02 -2.37 -5.71
CA ALA A 174 -0.36 -2.50 -5.25
C ALA A 174 -0.53 -3.72 -4.34
N PHE A 175 -1.63 -3.74 -3.59
CA PHE A 175 -1.99 -4.80 -2.67
C PHE A 175 -3.44 -5.20 -2.84
N VAL A 176 -3.67 -6.51 -2.85
CA VAL A 176 -4.95 -7.12 -2.51
C VAL A 176 -4.77 -7.67 -1.11
N VAL A 177 -5.64 -7.26 -0.19
CA VAL A 177 -5.66 -7.78 1.18
C VAL A 177 -6.95 -8.53 1.38
N GLY A 178 -6.86 -9.85 1.46
CA GLY A 178 -8.03 -10.70 1.60
C GLY A 178 -8.76 -10.49 2.93
N ALA A 179 -10.02 -10.90 2.97
CA ALA A 179 -10.79 -10.90 4.21
C ALA A 179 -10.25 -12.00 5.14
N GLY A 180 -9.99 -11.67 6.41
CA GLY A 180 -9.47 -12.64 7.37
C GLY A 180 -9.47 -12.18 8.82
N PRO A 181 -9.27 -13.12 9.77
CA PRO A 181 -9.45 -12.88 11.20
C PRO A 181 -8.57 -11.73 11.70
N ALA A 182 -9.19 -10.69 12.30
CA ALA A 182 -8.67 -9.35 12.68
C ALA A 182 -7.45 -9.32 13.63
N ASP A 183 -6.87 -10.47 13.97
CA ASP A 183 -6.21 -10.58 15.27
C ASP A 183 -4.76 -10.05 15.28
N GLU A 184 -4.05 -9.89 14.15
CA GLU A 184 -2.67 -9.36 14.14
C GLU A 184 -2.26 -8.68 12.83
N SER A 185 -1.84 -7.40 12.82
CA SER A 185 -1.15 -6.84 11.64
C SER A 185 0.13 -7.62 11.34
N TYR A 186 0.27 -8.09 10.09
CA TYR A 186 1.42 -8.87 9.67
C TYR A 186 2.40 -8.02 8.85
N SER A 187 3.69 -8.30 9.03
CA SER A 187 4.76 -7.64 8.29
C SER A 187 5.52 -8.64 7.43
N PHE A 188 5.93 -8.23 6.24
CA PHE A 188 6.81 -8.99 5.36
C PHE A 188 7.97 -8.11 4.88
N LEU A 189 9.03 -8.76 4.43
CA LEU A 189 10.24 -8.10 3.97
C LEU A 189 10.24 -8.03 2.44
N VAL A 190 10.53 -6.85 1.90
CA VAL A 190 10.81 -6.67 0.47
C VAL A 190 12.26 -6.24 0.30
N THR A 191 13.00 -7.02 -0.48
CA THR A 191 14.38 -6.70 -0.89
C THR A 191 14.42 -6.55 -2.39
N MET A 192 15.09 -5.52 -2.86
CA MET A 192 15.23 -5.22 -4.28
C MET A 192 16.71 -5.14 -4.61
N SER A 193 17.08 -5.43 -5.86
CA SER A 193 18.46 -5.34 -6.28
C SER A 193 18.58 -5.17 -7.77
N LEU A 194 19.41 -4.23 -8.22
CA LEU A 194 19.89 -4.26 -9.61
C LEU A 194 20.84 -5.45 -9.79
N LEU A 195 20.56 -6.31 -10.76
CA LEU A 195 21.44 -7.40 -11.15
C LEU A 195 22.54 -6.80 -12.05
N SER A 196 23.79 -6.88 -11.62
CA SER A 196 24.92 -6.46 -12.45
C SER A 196 25.05 -7.38 -13.66
N SER A 197 25.05 -6.80 -14.86
CA SER A 197 25.43 -7.47 -16.12
C SER A 197 26.88 -7.95 -16.11
#